data_AF-A0A661HFS7-F1
#
_entry.id   AF-A0A661HFS7-F1
#
_cell.length_a   1.000
_cell.length_b   1.000
_cell.length_c   1.000
_cell.angle_alpha   90.00
_cell.angle_beta   90.00
_cell.angle_gamma   90.00
#
_symmetry.space_group_name_H-M   'P 1'
#
loop_
_entity.id
_entity.type
_entity.pdbx_description
1 polymer ?
#
loop_
_entity_poly.entity_id
_entity_poly.type
_entity_poly.pdbx_seq_one_letter_code
_entity_poly.pdbx_strand_id
1 'polypeptide(L)' 'MAKYILFDTETTGTGDQDRIIQVGAMVVHGRDNIESYDELCSTDVPISLEAMEVHNITPDVIENQPPYAETNFA' A
#
# COMPACT_ATOMS: atom_id res chain seq x y z
N MET A 1 18.28 -6.95 -17.91
CA MET A 1 17.07 -7.80 -17.82
C MET A 1 15.92 -6.90 -17.42
N ALA A 2 14.79 -6.98 -18.12
CA ALA A 2 13.62 -6.21 -17.73
C ALA A 2 13.14 -6.73 -16.37
N LYS A 3 13.30 -5.92 -15.32
CA LYS A 3 12.64 -6.11 -14.04
C LYS A 3 11.28 -5.46 -14.18
N TYR A 4 10.21 -6.24 -14.12
CA TYR A 4 8.89 -5.64 -13.98
C TYR A 4 8.64 -5.44 -12.49
N ILE A 5 8.11 -4.28 -12.13
CA ILE A 5 7.60 -4.05 -10.79
C ILE A 5 6.11 -3.81 -10.95
N LEU A 6 5.33 -4.72 -10.38
CA LEU A 6 3.87 -4.61 -10.32
C LEU A 6 3.55 -3.93 -8.99
N PHE A 7 2.67 -2.95 -9.04
CA PHE A 7 2.18 -2.24 -7.87
C PHE A 7 0.67 -2.33 -7.82
N ASP A 8 0.18 -2.49 -6.61
CA ASP A 8 -1.20 -2.33 -6.20
C ASP A 8 -1.20 -1.52 -4.91
N THR A 9 -2.08 -0.54 -4.79
CA THR A 9 -2.06 0.39 -3.66
C THR A 9 -3.45 0.59 -3.13
N GLU A 10 -3.59 0.44 -1.82
CA GLU A 10 -4.80 0.84 -1.11
C GLU A 10 -4.59 2.21 -0.48
N THR A 11 -5.66 3.00 -0.46
CA THR A 11 -5.61 4.43 -0.12
C THR A 11 -6.77 4.81 0.80
N THR A 12 -6.67 5.95 1.46
CA THR A 12 -7.76 6.48 2.29
C THR A 12 -9.03 6.81 1.49
N GLY A 13 -8.92 6.93 0.17
CA GLY A 13 -9.98 7.31 -0.76
C GLY A 13 -9.40 7.63 -2.15
N THR A 14 -10.23 8.15 -3.07
CA THR A 14 -9.84 8.37 -4.48
C THR A 14 -9.60 9.84 -4.86
N GLY A 15 -9.49 10.74 -3.89
CA GLY A 15 -9.31 12.18 -4.09
C GLY A 15 -7.85 12.65 -3.97
N ASP A 16 -7.60 13.90 -4.36
CA ASP A 16 -6.23 14.48 -4.38
C ASP A 16 -5.56 14.57 -2.99
N GLN A 17 -6.36 14.57 -1.93
CA GLN A 17 -5.87 14.67 -0.55
C GLN A 17 -5.70 13.31 0.12
N ASP A 18 -6.11 12.23 -0.53
CA ASP A 18 -5.99 10.89 0.02
C ASP A 18 -4.52 10.43 0.07
N ARG A 19 -4.26 9.44 0.93
CA ARG A 19 -2.92 8.90 1.18
C ARG A 19 -2.91 7.40 0.96
N ILE A 20 -1.78 6.91 0.48
CA ILE A 20 -1.48 5.47 0.43
C ILE A 20 -1.41 4.97 1.88
N ILE A 21 -2.08 3.84 2.14
CA ILE A 21 -2.08 3.14 3.42
C ILE A 21 -1.59 1.68 3.29
N GLN A 22 -1.48 1.19 2.06
CA GLN A 22 -0.85 -0.10 1.75
C GLN A 22 -0.14 -0.05 0.40
N VAL A 23 1.01 -0.70 0.31
CA VAL A 23 1.69 -1.00 -0.95
C VAL A 23 1.84 -2.52 -1.09
N GLY A 24 1.11 -3.09 -2.04
CA GLY A 24 1.38 -4.41 -2.58
C GLY A 24 2.34 -4.28 -3.76
N ALA A 25 3.47 -4.98 -3.73
CA ALA A 25 4.42 -4.94 -4.84
C ALA A 25 5.01 -6.30 -5.18
N MET A 26 5.28 -6.52 -6.46
CA MET A 26 6.01 -7.69 -6.93
C MET A 26 7.15 -7.29 -7.85
N VAL A 27 8.39 -7.60 -7.47
CA VAL A 27 9.57 -7.42 -8.31
C VAL A 27 9.82 -8.72 -9.07
N VAL A 28 9.55 -8.71 -10.37
CA VAL A 28 9.66 -9.87 -11.26
C VAL A 28 10.99 -9.82 -12.01
N HIS A 29 11.93 -10.68 -11.62
CA HIS A 29 13.21 -10.85 -12.32
C HIS A 29 13.13 -11.93 -13.42
N GLY A 30 12.14 -12.81 -13.34
CA GLY A 30 11.87 -13.90 -14.27
C GLY A 30 10.69 -14.75 -13.79
N ARG A 31 10.32 -15.78 -14.55
CA ARG A 31 9.14 -16.62 -14.26
C ARG A 31 9.15 -17.22 -12.85
N ASP A 32 10.31 -17.64 -12.38
CA ASP A 32 10.48 -18.35 -11.11
C ASP A 32 11.29 -17.53 -10.07
N ASN A 33 11.53 -16.25 -10.35
CA ASN A 33 12.23 -15.35 -9.43
C ASN A 33 11.42 -14.06 -9.25
N ILE A 34 10.59 -14.06 -8.21
CA ILE A 34 9.66 -13.01 -7.87
C ILE A 34 9.80 -12.69 -6.38
N GLU A 35 10.08 -11.44 -6.06
CA GLU A 35 10.02 -10.92 -4.69
C GLU A 35 8.65 -10.25 -4.51
N SER A 36 7.97 -10.52 -3.39
CA SER A 36 6.65 -9.96 -3.08
C SER A 36 6.69 -9.18 -1.77
N TYR A 37 5.97 -8.06 -1.75
CA TYR A 37 5.89 -7.14 -0.63
C TYR A 37 4.42 -6.81 -0.37
N ASP A 38 4.09 -6.71 0.91
CA ASP A 38 2.78 -6.33 1.41
C ASP A 38 3.02 -5.47 2.66
N GLU A 39 3.01 -4.15 2.46
CA GLU A 39 3.42 -3.18 3.48
C GLU A 39 2.27 -2.24 3.80
N LEU A 40 1.85 -2.20 5.07
CA LEU A 40 0.94 -1.19 5.58
C LEU A 40 1.73 0.03 6.06
N CYS A 41 1.13 1.21 5.95
CA CYS A 41 1.69 2.44 6.49
C CYS A 41 0.63 3.32 7.14
N SER A 42 1.07 4.14 8.09
CA SER A 42 0.20 5.06 8.83
C SER A 42 0.01 6.39 8.12
N THR A 43 -1.11 7.04 8.43
CA THR A 43 -1.45 8.38 7.96
C THR A 43 -2.39 9.07 8.94
N ASP A 44 -2.31 10.41 8.99
CA ASP A 44 -3.27 11.24 9.75
C ASP A 44 -4.56 11.53 8.95
N VAL A 45 -4.63 11.12 7.68
CA VAL A 45 -5.81 11.30 6.83
C VAL A 45 -6.84 10.20 7.15
N PRO A 46 -8.10 10.54 7.50
CA PRO A 46 -9.12 9.54 7.76
C PRO A 46 -9.42 8.67 6.54
N ILE A 47 -9.57 7.36 6.75
CA ILE A 47 -10.01 6.42 5.72
C ILE A 47 -11.51 6.60 5.50
N SER A 48 -11.92 6.83 4.25
CA SER A 48 -13.33 6.91 3.86
C SER A 48 -14.05 5.57 4.09
N LEU A 49 -15.36 5.62 4.35
CA LEU A 49 -16.16 4.41 4.54
C LEU A 49 -16.14 3.53 3.30
N GLU A 50 -16.23 4.15 2.12
CA GLU A 50 -16.21 3.48 0.83
C GLU A 50 -14.89 2.75 0.58
N ALA A 51 -13.75 3.36 0.93
CA ALA A 51 -12.45 2.69 0.82
C ALA A 51 -12.38 1.49 1.78
N MET A 52 -12.80 1.66 3.04
CA MET A 52 -12.88 0.56 4.00
C MET A 52 -13.76 -0.59 3.52
N GLU A 53 -14.88 -0.31 2.85
CA GLU A 53 -15.76 -1.35 2.26
C GLU A 53 -15.11 -2.12 1.10
N VAL A 54 -14.15 -1.51 0.39
CA VAL A 54 -13.45 -2.14 -0.73
C VAL A 54 -12.32 -3.06 -0.23
N HIS A 55 -11.44 -2.54 0.62
CA HIS A 55 -10.20 -3.22 1.00
C HIS A 55 -10.16 -3.75 2.45
N ASN A 56 -11.17 -3.44 3.27
CA ASN A 56 -11.29 -3.85 4.68
C ASN A 56 -10.20 -3.36 5.65
N ILE A 57 -9.27 -2.50 5.21
CA ILE A 57 -8.32 -1.81 6.10
C ILE A 57 -9.04 -0.72 6.89
N THR A 58 -9.05 -0.85 8.22
CA THR A 58 -9.64 0.11 9.17
C THR A 58 -8.55 0.90 9.90
N PRO A 59 -8.87 2.03 10.57
CA PRO A 59 -7.85 2.85 11.24
C PRO A 59 -7.00 2.11 12.28
N ASP A 60 -7.56 1.12 12.98
CA ASP A 60 -6.86 0.29 13.95
C ASP A 60 -5.80 -0.64 13.32
N VAL A 61 -5.97 -1.00 12.04
CA VAL A 61 -5.00 -1.82 11.28
C VAL A 61 -3.70 -1.03 11.02
N ILE A 62 -3.80 0.29 10.86
CA ILE A 62 -2.67 1.16 10.50
C ILE A 62 -2.09 1.99 11.66
N GLU A 63 -2.73 1.99 12.84
CA GLU A 63 -2.38 2.88 13.96
C GLU A 63 -0.91 2.78 14.41
N ASN A 64 -0.33 1.59 14.37
CA ASN A 64 1.05 1.34 14.82
C ASN A 64 2.02 1.06 13.67
N GLN A 65 1.62 1.35 12.43
CA GLN A 65 2.45 1.17 11.25
C GLN A 65 3.37 2.37 11.04
N PRO A 66 4.55 2.19 10.44
CA PRO A 66 5.42 3.31 10.10
C PRO A 66 4.77 4.22 9.04
N PRO A 67 5.16 5.49 8.92
CA PRO A 67 4.69 6.35 7.83
C PRO A 67 5.16 5.81 6.47
N TYR A 68 4.48 6.16 5.38
CA TYR A 68 4.84 5.70 4.02
C TYR A 68 6.32 5.89 3.70
N ALA A 69 6.92 7.01 4.14
CA ALA A 69 8.33 7.34 3.91
C ALA A 69 9.35 6.32 4.48
N GLU A 70 8.91 5.41 5.34
CA GLU A 70 9.73 4.37 5.96
C GLU A 70 9.45 2.96 5.38
N THR A 71 8.60 2.86 4.35
CA THR A 71 8.35 1.60 3.62
C THR A 71 9.43 1.36 2.56
N ASN A 72 9.51 0.13 2.01
CA ASN A 72 10.54 -0.22 1.02
C ASN A 72 10.36 0.49 -0.34
N PHE A 73 9.22 1.15 -0.56
CA PHE A 73 8.85 1.77 -1.84
C PHE A 73 8.56 3.28 -1.75
N ALA A 74 9.12 3.96 -0.75
CA ALA A 74 9.09 5.42 -0.63
C ALA A 74 10.06 6.17 -1.55
#